data_AF-A0A7W1E4D2-F1
#
_entry.id   AF-A0A7W1E4D2-F1
#
_cell.length_a   1.000
_cell.length_b   1.000
_cell.length_c   1.000
_cell.angle_alpha   90.00
_cell.angle_beta   90.00
_cell.angle_gamma   90.00
#
_symmetry.space_group_name_H-M   'P 1'
#
loop_
_entity.id
_entity.type
_entity.pdbx_description
1 polymer ?
#
loop_
_entity_poly.entity_id
_entity_poly.type
_entity_poly.pdbx_seq_one_letter_code
_entity_poly.pdbx_strand_id
1 'polypeptide(L)'
;MPRRQRPNIDAVVRDFAGAVADADASHLERAAAALRLAAEADTYARAEVMAARELDGASWTDVGAELGMSRQAAHERFRTGPEGFHSRWYKLRSTK
;
A
#
# COMPACT_ATOMS: atom_id res chain seq x y z
N MET A 1 10.01 0.39 21.74
CA MET A 1 9.95 0.20 20.28
C MET A 1 8.81 1.04 19.74
N PRO A 2 9.07 2.05 18.87
CA PRO A 2 8.01 2.93 18.39
C PRO A 2 7.00 2.11 17.59
N ARG A 3 5.71 2.25 17.92
CA ARG A 3 4.61 1.68 17.13
C ARG A 3 4.68 2.34 15.75
N ARG A 4 5.26 1.68 14.74
CA ARG A 4 5.18 2.18 13.35
C ARG A 4 3.69 2.23 12.99
N GLN A 5 3.21 3.45 12.81
CA GLN A 5 1.83 3.79 12.54
C GLN A 5 1.43 3.12 11.22
N ARG A 6 0.24 2.51 11.16
CA ARG A 6 -0.30 2.04 9.88
C ARG A 6 -0.27 3.22 8.90
N PRO A 7 0.07 2.99 7.61
CA PRO A 7 -0.02 4.02 6.58
C PRO A 7 -1.39 4.70 6.67
N ASN A 8 -1.40 6.03 6.84
CA ASN A 8 -2.61 6.79 7.11
C ASN A 8 -3.13 7.34 5.78
N ILE A 9 -3.67 6.42 4.97
CA ILE A 9 -4.19 6.75 3.64
C ILE A 9 -5.26 7.85 3.70
N ASP A 10 -6.07 7.88 4.77
CA ASP A 10 -7.12 8.89 4.97
C ASP A 10 -6.54 10.31 5.09
N ALA A 11 -5.42 10.46 5.78
CA ALA A 11 -4.73 11.75 5.87
C ALA A 11 -4.17 12.18 4.50
N VAL A 12 -3.55 11.25 3.76
CA VAL A 12 -2.97 11.56 2.45
C VAL A 12 -4.05 11.87 1.41
N VAL A 13 -5.19 11.16 1.45
CA VAL A 13 -6.36 11.47 0.62
C VAL A 13 -6.91 12.85 0.93
N ARG A 14 -6.99 13.23 2.21
CA ARG A 14 -7.43 14.57 2.62
C ARG A 14 -6.50 15.67 2.11
N ASP A 15 -5.19 15.46 2.24
CA ASP A 15 -4.19 16.40 1.73
C ASP A 15 -4.29 16.55 0.20
N PHE A 16 -4.46 15.43 -0.51
CA PHE A 16 -4.67 15.46 -1.96
C PHE A 16 -5.97 16.19 -2.33
N ALA A 17 -7.07 15.89 -1.65
CA ALA A 17 -8.35 16.57 -1.83
C ALA A 17 -8.23 18.08 -1.60
N GLY A 18 -7.48 18.50 -0.57
CA GLY A 18 -7.16 19.91 -0.33
C GLY A 18 -6.39 20.54 -1.50
N ALA A 19 -5.33 19.88 -1.98
CA ALA A 19 -4.52 20.39 -3.10
C ALA A 19 -5.31 20.52 -4.42
N VAL A 20 -6.28 19.64 -4.68
CA VAL A 20 -7.12 19.75 -5.89
C VAL A 20 -8.30 20.71 -5.72
N ALA A 21 -8.79 20.91 -4.50
CA ALA A 21 -9.84 21.87 -4.18
C ALA A 21 -9.32 23.32 -4.09
N ASP A 22 -8.04 23.48 -3.77
CA ASP A 22 -7.36 24.77 -3.82
C ASP A 22 -7.26 25.25 -5.28
N ALA A 23 -8.01 26.30 -5.58
CA ALA A 23 -8.05 26.92 -6.91
C ALA A 23 -6.70 27.52 -7.31
N ASP A 24 -5.91 27.94 -6.33
CA ASP A 24 -4.61 28.60 -6.52
C ASP A 24 -3.44 27.62 -6.59
N ALA A 25 -3.66 26.35 -6.23
CA ALA A 25 -2.62 25.32 -6.33
C ALA A 25 -2.13 25.17 -7.78
N SER A 26 -0.81 25.24 -7.96
CA SER A 26 -0.17 25.02 -9.24
C SER A 26 -0.33 23.57 -9.72
N HIS A 27 -0.21 23.35 -11.03
CA HIS A 27 -0.19 22.00 -11.58
C HIS A 27 0.91 21.11 -10.98
N LEU A 28 2.05 21.71 -10.63
CA LEU A 28 3.16 20.98 -10.01
C LEU A 28 2.82 20.52 -8.59
N GLU A 29 2.16 21.36 -7.79
CA GLU A 29 1.72 21.00 -6.42
C GLU A 29 0.68 19.88 -6.45
N ARG A 30 -0.29 19.95 -7.36
CA ARG A 30 -1.28 18.89 -7.56
C ARG A 30 -0.61 17.57 -7.96
N ALA A 31 0.38 17.61 -8.86
CA ALA A 31 1.15 16.42 -9.24
C ALA A 31 1.97 15.85 -8.06
N ALA A 32 2.61 16.70 -7.27
CA ALA A 32 3.36 16.28 -6.08
C ALA A 32 2.44 15.66 -5.02
N ALA A 33 1.23 16.19 -4.82
CA ALA A 33 0.22 15.60 -3.95
C ALA A 33 -0.27 14.23 -4.48
N ALA A 34 -0.55 14.12 -5.78
CA ALA A 34 -0.95 12.87 -6.41
C ALA A 34 0.10 11.77 -6.26
N LEU A 35 1.39 12.10 -6.46
CA LEU A 35 2.49 11.15 -6.31
C LEU A 35 2.65 10.67 -4.86
N ARG A 36 2.47 11.56 -3.87
CA ARG A 36 2.45 11.17 -2.45
C ARG A 36 1.30 10.21 -2.15
N LEU A 37 0.11 10.47 -2.68
CA LEU A 37 -1.04 9.57 -2.55
C LEU A 37 -0.76 8.20 -3.18
N ALA A 38 -0.22 8.17 -4.39
CA ALA A 38 0.11 6.92 -5.07
C ALA A 38 1.13 6.08 -4.29
N ALA A 39 2.15 6.71 -3.71
CA ALA A 39 3.15 6.01 -2.90
C ALA A 39 2.57 5.41 -1.61
N GLU A 40 1.69 6.14 -0.92
CA GLU A 40 1.03 5.65 0.29
C GLU A 40 0.04 4.53 -0.03
N ALA A 41 -0.72 4.68 -1.12
CA ALA A 41 -1.64 3.64 -1.60
C ALA A 41 -0.90 2.35 -1.99
N ASP A 42 0.27 2.44 -2.64
CA ASP A 42 1.09 1.26 -2.96
C ASP A 42 1.60 0.57 -1.68
N THR A 43 2.08 1.35 -0.72
CA THR A 43 2.50 0.83 0.60
C THR A 43 1.36 0.08 1.30
N TYR A 44 0.17 0.68 1.31
CA TYR A 44 -1.03 0.07 1.89
C TYR A 44 -1.42 -1.22 1.15
N ALA A 45 -1.49 -1.19 -0.17
CA ALA A 45 -1.82 -2.36 -0.99
C ALA A 45 -0.84 -3.53 -0.75
N ARG A 46 0.46 -3.25 -0.63
CA ARG A 46 1.47 -4.28 -0.28
C ARG A 46 1.22 -4.88 1.10
N ALA A 47 0.88 -4.06 2.10
CA ALA A 47 0.61 -4.53 3.44
C ALA A 47 -0.63 -5.44 3.48
N GLU A 48 -1.70 -5.06 2.79
CA GLU A 48 -2.95 -5.84 2.72
C GLU A 48 -2.78 -7.12 1.90
N VAL A 49 -2.06 -7.10 0.77
CA VAL A 49 -1.75 -8.34 0.02
C VAL A 49 -0.95 -9.32 0.88
N MET A 50 0.01 -8.84 1.67
CA MET A 50 0.73 -9.70 2.61
C MET A 50 -0.18 -10.27 3.69
N ALA A 51 -1.08 -9.47 4.26
CA ALA A 51 -2.06 -9.93 5.24
C ALA A 51 -3.01 -10.99 4.64
N ALA A 52 -3.54 -10.75 3.44
CA ALA A 52 -4.42 -11.69 2.74
C ALA A 52 -3.72 -13.04 2.48
N ARG A 53 -2.43 -13.00 2.12
CA ARG A 53 -1.61 -14.20 1.89
C ARG A 53 -1.33 -14.98 3.19
N GLU A 54 -1.03 -14.29 4.28
CA GLU A 54 -0.57 -14.90 5.54
C GLU A 54 -1.72 -15.29 6.49
N LEU A 55 -2.78 -14.47 6.55
CA LEU A 55 -3.88 -14.61 7.50
C LEU A 55 -5.12 -15.26 6.88
N ASP A 56 -5.42 -14.89 5.63
CA ASP A 56 -6.64 -15.36 4.94
C ASP A 56 -6.36 -16.53 4.00
N GLY A 57 -5.08 -16.88 3.80
CA GLY A 57 -4.65 -18.00 2.96
C GLY A 57 -4.82 -17.76 1.45
N ALA A 58 -4.99 -16.51 1.01
CA ALA A 58 -5.15 -16.17 -0.40
C ALA A 58 -3.97 -16.71 -1.23
N SER A 59 -4.23 -17.22 -2.43
CA SER A 59 -3.19 -17.63 -3.38
C SER A 59 -2.72 -16.45 -4.25
N TRP A 60 -1.58 -16.58 -4.93
CA TRP A 60 -1.17 -15.58 -5.93
C TRP A 60 -2.13 -15.49 -7.12
N THR A 61 -2.90 -16.57 -7.37
CA THR A 61 -3.92 -16.58 -8.41
C THR A 61 -5.10 -15.69 -7.98
N ASP A 62 -5.52 -15.79 -6.72
CA ASP A 62 -6.61 -14.97 -6.16
C ASP A 62 -6.23 -13.49 -6.15
N VAL A 63 -5.01 -13.17 -5.68
CA VAL A 63 -4.49 -11.79 -5.70
C VAL A 63 -4.42 -11.23 -7.12
N GLY A 64 -3.98 -12.04 -8.09
CA GLY A 64 -3.96 -11.63 -9.49
C GLY A 64 -5.37 -11.34 -10.02
N ALA A 65 -6.31 -12.25 -9.78
CA ALA A 65 -7.70 -12.11 -10.20
C ALA A 65 -8.35 -10.85 -9.61
N GLU A 66 -8.20 -10.63 -8.30
CA GLU A 66 -8.81 -9.50 -7.59
C GLU A 66 -8.24 -8.14 -8.03
N LEU A 67 -6.92 -8.08 -8.28
CA LEU A 67 -6.24 -6.84 -8.68
C LEU A 67 -6.17 -6.65 -10.20
N GLY A 68 -6.87 -7.47 -10.98
CA GLY A 68 -6.93 -7.36 -12.44
C GLY A 68 -5.57 -7.57 -13.13
N MET A 69 -4.71 -8.44 -12.60
CA MET A 69 -3.38 -8.73 -13.14
C MET A 69 -3.10 -10.23 -13.22
N SER A 70 -2.07 -10.62 -13.97
CA SER A 70 -1.69 -12.03 -14.02
C SER A 70 -1.11 -12.51 -12.68
N ARG A 71 -1.24 -13.81 -12.38
CA ARG A 71 -0.60 -14.45 -11.21
C ARG A 71 0.89 -14.10 -11.10
N GLN A 72 1.60 -14.13 -12.23
CA GLN A 72 3.04 -13.83 -12.27
C GLN A 72 3.31 -12.35 -11.98
N ALA A 73 2.50 -11.44 -12.52
CA ALA A 73 2.60 -10.01 -12.22
C ALA A 73 2.33 -9.74 -10.74
N ALA A 74 1.32 -10.38 -10.14
CA ALA A 74 1.04 -10.28 -8.71
C ALA A 74 2.21 -10.79 -7.87
N HIS A 75 2.76 -11.96 -8.21
CA HIS A 75 3.93 -12.51 -7.53
C HIS A 75 5.13 -11.56 -7.61
N GLU A 76 5.53 -11.10 -8.80
CA GLU A 76 6.68 -10.21 -8.92
C GLU A 76 6.47 -8.86 -8.22
N ARG A 77 5.25 -8.31 -8.29
CA ARG A 77 4.94 -7.03 -7.66
C ARG A 77 4.97 -7.11 -6.14
N PHE A 78 4.41 -8.17 -5.54
CA PHE A 78 4.09 -8.23 -4.11
C PHE A 78 4.90 -9.25 -3.32
N ARG A 79 5.75 -10.09 -3.94
CA ARG A 79 6.61 -11.04 -3.20
C ARG A 79 7.61 -10.35 -2.26
N THR A 80 7.90 -9.08 -2.51
CA THR A 80 8.66 -8.21 -1.60
C THR A 80 7.69 -7.37 -0.78
N GLY A 81 7.84 -7.44 0.54
CA GLY A 81 7.09 -6.57 1.45
C GLY A 81 7.40 -5.09 1.19
N PRO A 82 6.59 -4.17 1.73
CA PRO A 82 6.66 -2.74 1.44
C PRO A 82 8.02 -2.07 1.70
N GLU A 83 8.89 -2.68 2.52
CA GLU A 83 10.24 -2.15 2.79
C GLU A 83 11.37 -2.98 2.15
N GLY A 84 11.06 -3.87 1.20
CA GLY A 84 12.05 -4.76 0.58
C GLY A 84 12.54 -5.89 1.48
N PHE A 85 12.14 -5.93 2.75
CA PHE A 85 12.44 -7.01 3.68
C PHE A 85 11.42 -8.13 3.57
N HIS A 86 11.90 -9.37 3.40
CA HIS A 86 11.10 -10.57 3.61
C HIS A 86 10.65 -10.62 5.08
N SER A 87 9.33 -10.53 5.29
CA SER A 87 8.54 -11.22 6.33
C SER A 87 8.99 -11.15 7.81
N ARG A 88 10.00 -10.36 8.18
CA ARG A 88 10.43 -10.21 9.59
C ARG A 88 9.47 -9.37 10.42
N TRP A 89 8.68 -8.50 9.78
CA TRP A 89 7.73 -7.63 10.46
C TRP A 89 6.47 -8.33 10.97
N TYR A 90 6.02 -9.42 10.32
CA TYR A 90 4.77 -10.09 10.70
C TYR A 90 4.93 -11.27 11.68
N LYS A 91 6.13 -11.89 11.76
CA LYS A 91 6.41 -12.94 12.77
C LYS A 91 6.22 -12.49 14.23
N LEU A 92 6.29 -11.19 14.52
CA LEU A 92 6.12 -10.64 15.88
C LEU A 92 4.66 -10.42 16.30
N ARG A 93 3.68 -10.58 15.40
CA ARG A 93 2.25 -10.41 15.74
C ARG A 93 1.40 -11.68 15.63
N SER A 94 1.95 -12.78 15.11
CA SER A 94 1.28 -14.09 15.12
C SER A 94 1.31 -14.78 16.49
N THR A 95 2.07 -14.26 17.45
CA THR A 95 2.07 -14.70 18.86
C THR A 95 1.32 -13.71 19.75
N LYS A 96 -0.01 -13.79 19.71
CA LYS A 96 -0.89 -13.69 20.88
C LYS A 96 -2.33 -14.04 20.51
#